data_AF-A0A934KG70-F1
#
_entry.id   AF-A0A934KG70-F1
#
_cell.length_a   1.000
_cell.length_b   1.000
_cell.length_c   1.000
_cell.angle_alpha   90.00
_cell.angle_beta   90.00
_cell.angle_gamma   90.00
#
_symmetry.space_group_name_H-M   'P 1'
#
loop_
_entity.id
_entity.type
_entity.pdbx_description
1 polymer ?
#
loop_
_entity_poly.entity_id
_entity_poly.type
_entity_poly.pdbx_seq_one_letter_code
_entity_poly.pdbx_strand_id
1 'polypeptide(L)'
;MDLIRTAAELYQRGRIYDALEVAQAACERSPKDAKAWRLLARVARHCNLPAASADAQQRAARLDPTLRPALRLSAAEFRQLLVEIAPEAEVQVRPLPSPGEIRAGLMPDAEVARDAGSGRVTLFQDNLEEGSSSLAELREHVARNLTEVRR
;
A
#
# COMPACT_ATOMS: atom_id res chain seq x y z
N MET A 1 -22.16 -15.23 -2.67
CA MET A 1 -21.56 -13.89 -2.46
C MET A 1 -20.16 -13.89 -3.03
N ASP A 2 -19.76 -12.81 -3.68
CA ASP A 2 -18.37 -12.60 -4.09
C ASP A 2 -17.58 -12.02 -2.91
N LEU A 3 -16.80 -12.89 -2.26
CA LEU A 3 -16.03 -12.54 -1.06
C LEU A 3 -14.93 -11.52 -1.37
N ILE A 4 -14.29 -11.60 -2.54
CA ILE A 4 -13.22 -10.68 -2.93
C ILE A 4 -13.79 -9.28 -3.10
N ARG A 5 -14.90 -9.15 -3.84
CA ARG A 5 -15.57 -7.86 -4.00
C ARG A 5 -16.00 -7.28 -2.66
N THR A 6 -16.56 -8.10 -1.78
CA THR A 6 -16.98 -7.67 -0.44
C THR A 6 -15.80 -7.19 0.41
N ALA A 7 -14.70 -7.93 0.44
CA ALA A 7 -13.48 -7.53 1.13
C ALA A 7 -12.89 -6.24 0.55
N ALA A 8 -12.89 -6.08 -0.78
CA ALA A 8 -12.42 -4.88 -1.44
C ALA A 8 -13.28 -3.67 -1.08
N GLU A 9 -14.61 -3.80 -1.06
CA GLU A 9 -15.52 -2.72 -0.65
C GLU A 9 -15.30 -2.30 0.81
N LEU A 10 -15.09 -3.26 1.71
CA LEU A 10 -14.78 -2.98 3.12
C LEU A 10 -13.42 -2.27 3.24
N TYR A 11 -12.41 -2.72 2.50
CA TYR A 11 -11.08 -2.13 2.45
C TYR A 11 -11.15 -0.66 1.98
N GLN A 12 -11.87 -0.40 0.89
CA GLN A 12 -12.07 0.94 0.33
C GLN A 12 -12.85 1.87 1.26
N ARG A 13 -13.70 1.33 2.14
CA ARG A 13 -14.44 2.08 3.16
C ARG A 13 -13.67 2.26 4.47
N GLY A 14 -12.41 1.82 4.54
CA GLY A 14 -11.59 1.91 5.76
C GLY A 14 -12.10 1.01 6.89
N ARG A 15 -12.93 0.01 6.58
CA ARG A 15 -13.35 -1.06 7.50
C ARG A 15 -12.32 -2.20 7.47
N ILE A 16 -11.09 -1.86 7.88
CA ILE A 16 -9.91 -2.70 7.66
C ILE A 16 -10.04 -4.07 8.33
N TYR A 17 -10.51 -4.15 9.58
CA TYR A 17 -10.62 -5.43 10.29
C TYR A 17 -11.70 -6.33 9.68
N ASP A 18 -12.83 -5.77 9.27
CA ASP A 18 -13.86 -6.55 8.58
C ASP A 18 -13.38 -7.00 7.19
N ALA A 19 -12.62 -6.15 6.50
CA ALA A 19 -11.99 -6.53 5.24
C ALA A 19 -11.00 -7.69 5.44
N LEU A 20 -10.30 -7.75 6.59
CA LEU A 20 -9.34 -8.81 6.89
C LEU A 20 -10.05 -10.16 7.00
N GLU A 21 -11.12 -10.21 7.79
CA GLU A 21 -11.92 -11.43 7.98
C GLU A 21 -12.48 -11.95 6.65
N VAL A 22 -13.06 -11.05 5.84
CA VAL A 22 -13.64 -11.45 4.55
C VAL A 22 -12.55 -11.83 3.53
N ALA A 23 -11.39 -11.15 3.54
CA ALA A 23 -10.26 -11.50 2.68
C ALA A 23 -9.67 -12.87 3.02
N GLN A 24 -9.56 -13.21 4.31
CA GLN A 24 -9.15 -14.54 4.77
C GLN A 24 -10.13 -15.62 4.27
N ALA A 25 -11.44 -15.41 4.47
CA ALA A 25 -12.46 -16.32 3.96
C ALA A 25 -12.43 -16.46 2.42
N ALA A 26 -12.12 -15.38 1.69
CA ALA A 26 -11.95 -15.43 0.24
C ALA A 26 -10.78 -16.35 -0.17
N CYS A 27 -9.64 -16.24 0.51
CA CYS A 27 -8.48 -17.11 0.27
C CYS A 27 -8.76 -18.57 0.63
N GLU A 28 -9.47 -18.84 1.73
CA GLU A 28 -9.86 -20.19 2.12
C GLU A 28 -10.83 -20.83 1.11
N ARG A 29 -11.79 -20.03 0.63
CA ARG A 29 -12.78 -20.49 -0.35
C ARG A 29 -12.18 -20.71 -1.73
N SER A 30 -11.19 -19.90 -2.11
CA SER A 30 -10.58 -19.91 -3.44
C SER A 30 -9.05 -19.84 -3.33
N PRO A 31 -8.39 -20.93 -2.86
CA PRO A 31 -6.96 -20.91 -2.55
C PRO A 31 -6.05 -20.76 -3.77
N LYS A 32 -6.58 -20.92 -4.98
CA LYS A 32 -5.86 -20.73 -6.25
C LYS A 32 -6.09 -19.35 -6.87
N ASP A 33 -6.82 -18.46 -6.21
CA ASP A 33 -7.09 -17.11 -6.71
C ASP A 33 -6.00 -16.13 -6.25
N ALA A 34 -5.11 -15.74 -7.17
CA ALA A 34 -4.05 -14.77 -6.90
C ALA A 34 -4.58 -13.41 -6.42
N LYS A 35 -5.78 -12.99 -6.88
CA LYS A 35 -6.38 -11.70 -6.50
C LYS A 35 -6.84 -11.71 -5.04
N ALA A 36 -7.38 -12.83 -4.57
CA ALA A 36 -7.76 -13.00 -3.16
C ALA A 36 -6.53 -12.85 -2.25
N TRP A 37 -5.43 -13.56 -2.58
CA TRP A 37 -4.18 -13.46 -1.83
C TRP A 37 -3.57 -12.07 -1.87
N ARG A 38 -3.60 -11.39 -3.02
CA ARG A 38 -3.12 -10.02 -3.15
C ARG A 38 -3.94 -9.03 -2.31
N LEU A 39 -5.26 -9.19 -2.27
CA LEU A 39 -6.11 -8.35 -1.42
C LEU A 39 -5.83 -8.61 0.07
N LEU A 40 -5.69 -9.87 0.47
CA LEU A 40 -5.30 -10.23 1.83
C LEU A 40 -3.95 -9.59 2.23
N ALA A 41 -2.96 -9.59 1.33
CA ALA A 41 -1.66 -8.98 1.58
C ALA A 41 -1.77 -7.48 1.88
N ARG A 42 -2.59 -6.75 1.11
CA ARG A 42 -2.83 -5.31 1.32
C ARG A 42 -3.55 -5.03 2.63
N VAL A 43 -4.61 -5.78 2.92
CA VAL A 43 -5.39 -5.61 4.14
C VAL A 43 -4.59 -5.97 5.39
N ALA A 44 -3.83 -7.08 5.36
CA ALA A 44 -2.98 -7.50 6.47
C ALA A 44 -1.92 -6.45 6.82
N ARG A 45 -1.40 -5.70 5.84
CA ARG A 45 -0.47 -4.60 6.07
C ARG A 45 -1.12 -3.45 6.86
N HIS A 46 -2.35 -3.08 6.50
CA HIS A 46 -3.13 -2.10 7.27
C HIS A 46 -3.46 -2.57 8.70
N CYS A 47 -3.49 -3.88 8.94
CA CYS A 47 -3.61 -4.47 10.28
C CYS A 47 -2.28 -4.57 11.06
N ASN A 48 -1.18 -4.03 10.53
CA ASN A 48 0.16 -4.16 11.11
C ASN A 48 0.60 -5.63 11.27
N LEU A 49 0.28 -6.48 10.28
CA LEU A 49 0.64 -7.88 10.22
C LEU A 49 1.64 -8.14 9.06
N PRO A 50 2.89 -7.67 9.15
CA PRO A 50 3.84 -7.71 8.02
C PRO A 50 4.20 -9.13 7.58
N ALA A 51 4.32 -10.08 8.51
CA ALA A 51 4.60 -11.48 8.18
C ALA A 51 3.45 -12.12 7.38
N ALA A 52 2.20 -11.87 7.79
CA ALA A 52 1.02 -12.37 7.08
C ALA A 52 0.86 -11.71 5.70
N SER A 53 1.15 -10.41 5.60
CA SER A 53 1.18 -9.69 4.33
C SER A 53 2.21 -10.28 3.37
N ALA A 54 3.43 -10.56 3.85
CA ALA A 54 4.50 -11.16 3.04
C ALA A 54 4.15 -12.58 2.56
N ASP A 55 3.60 -13.44 3.42
CA ASP A 55 3.15 -14.79 3.04
C ASP A 55 2.04 -14.72 1.96
N ALA A 56 1.04 -13.85 2.16
CA ALA A 56 -0.03 -13.66 1.20
C ALA A 56 0.49 -13.13 -0.15
N GLN A 57 1.44 -12.18 -0.13
CA GLN A 57 2.08 -11.67 -1.34
C GLN A 57 2.85 -12.78 -2.08
N GLN A 58 3.59 -13.62 -1.35
CA GLN A 58 4.34 -14.74 -1.92
C GLN A 58 3.39 -15.76 -2.56
N ARG A 59 2.26 -16.08 -1.91
CA ARG A 59 1.24 -16.96 -2.48
C ARG A 59 0.63 -16.37 -3.75
N ALA A 60 0.29 -15.07 -3.73
CA ALA A 60 -0.24 -14.39 -4.91
C ALA A 60 0.74 -14.47 -6.09
N ALA A 61 2.02 -14.17 -5.86
CA ALA A 61 3.07 -14.22 -6.88
C ALA A 61 3.36 -15.64 -7.42
N ARG A 62 3.21 -16.68 -6.59
CA ARG A 62 3.31 -18.08 -7.05
C ARG A 62 2.15 -18.47 -7.98
N LEU A 63 0.97 -17.89 -7.78
CA LEU A 63 -0.23 -18.18 -8.57
C LEU A 63 -0.30 -17.33 -9.85
N ASP A 64 0.17 -16.08 -9.77
CA ASP A 64 0.28 -15.16 -10.90
C ASP A 64 1.72 -14.60 -10.96
N PRO A 65 2.58 -15.18 -11.81
CA PRO A 65 3.97 -14.75 -11.96
C PRO A 65 4.16 -13.31 -12.46
N THR A 66 3.11 -12.65 -12.94
CA THR A 66 3.17 -11.23 -13.31
C THR A 66 3.20 -10.31 -12.08
N LEU A 67 2.78 -10.81 -10.92
CA LEU A 67 2.86 -10.11 -9.65
C LEU A 67 4.31 -10.13 -9.14
N ARG A 68 5.03 -9.05 -9.36
CA ARG A 68 6.38 -8.85 -8.82
C ARG A 68 6.30 -8.56 -7.32
N PRO A 69 7.20 -9.13 -6.51
CA PRO A 69 7.33 -8.72 -5.11
C PRO A 69 7.76 -7.25 -5.04
N ALA A 70 7.18 -6.53 -4.08
CA ALA A 70 7.54 -5.15 -3.81
C ALA A 70 8.93 -5.06 -3.18
N LEU A 71 9.72 -4.06 -3.56
CA LEU A 71 10.91 -3.67 -2.81
C LEU A 71 10.45 -3.10 -1.46
N ARG A 72 11.03 -3.56 -0.35
CA ARG A 72 10.80 -2.99 0.98
C ARG A 72 12.07 -2.34 1.50
N LEU A 73 11.98 -1.07 1.84
CA LEU A 73 13.03 -0.35 2.55
C LEU A 73 12.66 -0.19 4.01
N SER A 74 13.65 -0.10 4.89
CA SER A 74 13.42 0.46 6.23
C SER A 74 13.02 1.94 6.12
N ALA A 75 12.36 2.47 7.14
CA ALA A 75 12.02 3.89 7.18
C ALA A 75 13.27 4.79 7.10
N ALA A 76 14.43 4.32 7.56
CA ALA A 76 15.69 5.06 7.47
C ALA A 76 16.23 5.10 6.04
N GLU A 77 16.24 3.95 5.35
CA GLU A 77 16.66 3.87 3.94
C GLU A 77 15.72 4.67 3.03
N PHE A 78 14.42 4.61 3.26
CA PHE A 78 13.46 5.41 2.47
C PHE A 78 13.65 6.92 2.70
N ARG A 79 13.94 7.35 3.94
CA ARG A 79 14.28 8.76 4.21
C ARG A 79 15.57 9.18 3.51
N GLN A 80 16.59 8.32 3.50
CA GLN A 80 17.83 8.59 2.77
C GLN A 80 17.57 8.76 1.27
N LEU A 81 16.75 7.88 0.68
CA LEU A 81 16.32 8.00 -0.71
C LEU A 81 15.61 9.34 -0.98
N LEU A 82 14.74 9.80 -0.09
CA LEU A 82 14.06 11.08 -0.23
C LEU A 82 15.03 12.27 -0.21
N VAL A 83 16.01 12.25 0.69
CA VAL A 83 17.05 13.30 0.75
C VAL A 83 17.83 13.36 -0.57
N GLU A 84 18.13 12.22 -1.19
CA GLU A 84 18.81 12.18 -2.48
C GLU A 84 17.96 12.68 -3.66
N ILE A 85 16.65 12.45 -3.63
CA ILE A 85 15.73 12.84 -4.70
C ILE A 85 15.35 14.32 -4.58
N ALA A 86 15.06 14.77 -3.36
CA ALA A 86 14.52 16.09 -3.09
C ALA A 86 14.95 16.54 -1.68
N PRO A 87 16.20 17.00 -1.51
CA PRO A 87 16.77 17.34 -0.19
C PRO A 87 15.98 18.43 0.55
N GLU A 88 15.37 19.35 -0.21
CA GLU A 88 14.59 20.47 0.32
C GLU A 88 13.09 20.15 0.47
N ALA A 89 12.66 18.89 0.25
CA ALA A 89 11.25 18.54 0.32
C ALA A 89 10.79 18.35 1.78
N GLU A 90 9.97 19.27 2.27
CA GLU A 90 9.26 19.11 3.53
C GLU A 90 8.04 18.19 3.37
N VAL A 91 8.28 16.88 3.43
CA VAL A 91 7.24 15.85 3.35
C VAL A 91 7.16 15.01 4.62
N GLN A 92 5.94 14.71 5.05
CA GLN A 92 5.71 13.68 6.05
C GLN A 92 5.78 12.30 5.38
N VAL A 93 6.44 11.34 6.04
CA VAL A 93 6.45 9.95 5.59
C VAL A 93 5.68 9.09 6.59
N ARG A 94 4.75 8.30 6.10
CA ARG A 94 4.02 7.27 6.86
C ARG A 94 3.99 5.98 6.05
N PRO A 95 3.81 4.80 6.67
CA PRO A 95 3.67 3.56 5.91
C PRO A 95 2.40 3.57 5.04
N LEU A 96 1.26 3.89 5.65
CA LEU A 96 -0.07 3.79 5.02
C LEU A 96 -1.02 4.91 5.46
N PRO A 97 -2.07 5.19 4.68
CA PRO A 97 -3.24 5.95 5.12
C PRO A 97 -3.85 5.33 6.37
N SER A 98 -4.27 6.16 7.33
CA SER A 98 -5.00 5.65 8.49
C SER A 98 -6.43 5.23 8.11
N PRO A 99 -7.05 4.28 8.84
CA PRO A 99 -8.46 3.94 8.62
C PRO A 99 -9.42 5.13 8.71
N GLY A 100 -9.07 6.13 9.54
CA GLY A 100 -9.85 7.37 9.65
C GLY A 100 -9.80 8.22 8.38
N GLU A 101 -8.61 8.39 7.79
CA GLU A 101 -8.44 9.09 6.51
C GLU A 101 -9.13 8.35 5.38
N ILE A 102 -9.10 7.02 5.39
CA ILE A 102 -9.80 6.21 4.37
C ILE A 102 -11.32 6.40 4.46
N ARG A 103 -11.86 6.37 5.68
CA ARG A 103 -13.27 6.68 5.91
C ARG A 103 -13.65 8.11 5.49
N ALA A 104 -12.68 9.04 5.55
CA ALA A 104 -12.85 10.41 5.08
C ALA A 104 -12.70 10.56 3.54
N GLY A 105 -12.45 9.48 2.81
CA GLY A 105 -12.41 9.44 1.36
C GLY A 105 -11.02 9.31 0.73
N LEU A 106 -9.95 9.20 1.53
CA LEU A 106 -8.63 8.89 0.99
C LEU A 106 -8.58 7.42 0.53
N MET A 107 -8.00 7.15 -0.63
CA MET A 107 -7.82 5.77 -1.08
C MET A 107 -6.85 5.02 -0.15
N PRO A 108 -7.12 3.77 0.24
CA PRO A 108 -6.22 3.01 1.11
C PRO A 108 -4.89 2.65 0.44
N ASP A 109 -4.88 2.60 -0.89
CA ASP A 109 -3.71 2.42 -1.74
C ASP A 109 -3.12 3.78 -2.21
N ALA A 110 -3.54 4.91 -1.63
CA ALA A 110 -2.97 6.21 -1.97
C ALA A 110 -1.46 6.24 -1.68
N GLU A 111 -0.68 6.71 -2.63
CA GLU A 111 0.77 6.87 -2.52
C GLU A 111 1.17 8.22 -1.93
N VAL A 112 0.30 9.21 -2.11
CA VAL A 112 0.47 10.57 -1.60
C VAL A 112 -0.87 11.16 -1.18
N ALA A 113 -0.83 12.01 -0.15
CA ALA A 113 -1.94 12.87 0.23
C ALA A 113 -1.43 14.29 0.52
N ARG A 114 -2.26 15.28 0.21
CA ARG A 114 -2.03 16.68 0.59
C ARG A 114 -3.14 17.10 1.55
N ASP A 115 -2.74 17.56 2.73
CA ASP A 115 -3.67 18.14 3.69
C ASP A 115 -4.14 19.51 3.18
N ALA A 116 -5.45 19.68 2.99
CA ALA A 116 -6.00 20.90 2.40
C ALA A 116 -5.84 22.14 3.31
N GLY A 117 -5.77 21.94 4.63
CA GLY A 117 -5.64 23.04 5.59
C GLY A 117 -4.21 23.55 5.75
N SER A 118 -3.27 22.63 5.97
CA SER A 118 -1.84 22.96 6.21
C SER A 118 -1.00 22.97 4.94
N GLY A 119 -1.50 22.43 3.83
CA GLY A 119 -0.72 22.19 2.62
C GLY A 119 0.34 21.09 2.76
N ARG A 120 0.41 20.42 3.93
CA ARG A 120 1.41 19.39 4.22
C ARG A 120 1.21 18.19 3.30
N VAL A 121 2.31 17.76 2.68
CA VAL A 121 2.34 16.57 1.83
C VAL A 121 2.76 15.36 2.65
N THR A 122 2.01 14.27 2.54
CA THR A 122 2.35 12.96 3.11
C THR A 122 2.62 11.97 2.00
N LEU A 123 3.79 11.33 2.01
CA LEU A 123 4.07 10.14 1.21
C LEU A 123 3.78 8.87 2.02
N PHE A 124 3.14 7.90 1.37
CA PHE A 124 2.83 6.59 1.93
C PHE A 124 3.82 5.55 1.42
N GLN A 125 4.87 5.31 2.21
CA GLN A 125 6.02 4.49 1.85
C GLN A 125 5.60 3.11 1.35
N ASP A 126 4.79 2.37 2.11
CA ASP A 126 4.45 0.99 1.78
C ASP A 126 3.67 0.88 0.47
N ASN A 127 2.88 1.90 0.14
CA ASN A 127 2.10 1.98 -1.10
C ASN A 127 3.00 2.34 -2.29
N LEU A 128 3.92 3.30 -2.14
CA LEU A 128 4.91 3.65 -3.16
C LEU A 128 5.79 2.45 -3.53
N GLU A 129 6.23 1.72 -2.52
CA GLU A 129 6.97 0.48 -2.63
C GLU A 129 6.17 -0.65 -3.30
N GLU A 130 4.85 -0.74 -3.07
CA GLU A 130 4.00 -1.75 -3.72
C GLU A 130 4.02 -1.62 -5.26
N GLY A 131 4.21 -0.40 -5.76
CA GLY A 131 4.34 -0.11 -7.19
C GLY A 131 5.75 -0.33 -7.75
N SER A 132 6.72 -0.78 -6.95
CA SER A 132 8.13 -0.82 -7.33
C SER A 132 8.82 -2.12 -6.92
N SER A 133 9.57 -2.72 -7.84
CA SER A 133 10.30 -3.98 -7.63
C SER A 133 11.82 -3.82 -7.56
N SER A 134 12.32 -2.61 -7.77
CA SER A 134 13.75 -2.28 -7.66
C SER A 134 13.94 -0.86 -7.12
N LEU A 135 15.15 -0.55 -6.65
CA LEU A 135 15.47 0.77 -6.11
C LEU A 135 15.39 1.86 -7.18
N ALA A 136 15.79 1.54 -8.42
CA ALA A 136 15.67 2.47 -9.54
C ALA A 136 14.19 2.79 -9.86
N GLU A 137 13.33 1.77 -9.93
CA GLU A 137 11.88 1.97 -10.12
C GLU A 137 11.29 2.81 -8.98
N LEU A 138 11.64 2.52 -7.72
CA LEU A 138 11.16 3.26 -6.57
C LEU A 138 11.62 4.73 -6.61
N ARG A 139 12.88 4.99 -6.98
CA ARG A 139 13.42 6.34 -7.11
C ARG A 139 12.63 7.17 -8.12
N GLU A 140 12.39 6.61 -9.31
CA GLU A 140 11.59 7.27 -10.33
C GLU A 140 10.15 7.48 -9.88
N HIS A 141 9.57 6.49 -9.19
CA HIS A 141 8.19 6.55 -8.73
C HIS A 141 7.96 7.65 -7.70
N VAL A 142 8.86 7.76 -6.72
CA VAL A 142 8.86 8.81 -5.71
C VAL A 142 9.05 10.19 -6.34
N ALA A 143 9.99 10.33 -7.28
CA ALA A 143 10.24 11.60 -7.97
C ALA A 143 9.01 12.08 -8.77
N ARG A 144 8.28 11.17 -9.43
CA ARG A 144 7.02 11.49 -10.13
C ARG A 144 5.96 12.00 -9.16
N ASN A 145 5.68 11.26 -8.10
CA ASN A 145 4.70 11.66 -7.07
C ASN A 145 5.03 13.03 -6.47
N LEU A 146 6.28 13.28 -6.11
CA LEU A 146 6.72 14.58 -5.59
C LEU A 146 6.51 15.73 -6.58
N THR A 147 6.67 15.49 -7.88
CA THR A 147 6.45 16.49 -8.92
C THR A 147 4.97 16.82 -9.09
N GLU A 148 4.11 15.79 -9.09
CA GLU A 148 2.66 15.96 -9.23
C GLU A 148 2.07 16.76 -8.07
N VAL A 149 2.57 16.56 -6.85
CA VAL A 149 2.01 17.21 -5.65
C VAL A 149 2.53 18.64 -5.47
N ARG A 150 3.56 19.03 -6.22
CA ARG A 150 4.08 20.42 -6.27
C ARG A 150 3.34 21.32 -7.28
N ARG A 151 2.58 20.74 -8.21
CA ARG A 151 1.73 21.48 -9.17
C ARG A 151 0.42 21.89 -8.51
#